data_AF-A0A2N2RDS0-F1
#
_entry.id   AF-A0A2N2RDS0-F1
#
_cell.length_a   1.000
_cell.length_b   1.000
_cell.length_c   1.000
_cell.angle_alpha   90.00
_cell.angle_beta   90.00
_cell.angle_gamma   90.00
#
_symmetry.space_group_name_H-M   'P 1'
#
loop_
_entity.id
_entity.type
_entity.pdbx_description
1 polymer ?
#
loop_
_entity_poly.entity_id
_entity_poly.type
_entity_poly.pdbx_seq_one_letter_code
_entity_poly.pdbx_strand_id
1 'polypeptide(L)'
;MPAQAASWRHAARAQAGGRLRVAHGLPFAGYIGASIGLQPARVRPGAELTAWLALVETIPAGTEGTPVERNMVRNLLLSPWNGDSLLSNKGNKRFFESRPMGVPEGANPDRLRVVGWVQDTKGRITHIAQSRCAPPG
;
A
#
# COMPACT_ATOMS: atom_id res chain seq x y z
N MET A 1 -33.14 -7.79 6.13
CA MET A 1 -32.71 -7.68 4.71
C MET A 1 -31.21 -7.46 4.69
N PRO A 2 -30.40 -8.23 3.95
CA PRO A 2 -28.97 -7.95 3.86
C PRO A 2 -28.73 -6.70 3.02
N ALA A 3 -27.88 -5.79 3.50
CA ALA A 3 -27.50 -4.59 2.77
C ALA A 3 -26.66 -4.96 1.54
N GLN A 4 -27.10 -4.54 0.35
CA GLN A 4 -26.39 -4.78 -0.89
C GLN A 4 -25.16 -3.86 -0.96
N ALA A 5 -23.96 -4.45 -0.92
CA ALA A 5 -22.72 -3.70 -1.00
C ALA A 5 -22.51 -3.20 -2.45
N ALA A 6 -22.53 -1.88 -2.65
CA ALA A 6 -22.16 -1.28 -3.92
C ALA A 6 -20.63 -1.30 -4.08
N SER A 7 -20.11 -2.02 -5.06
CA SER A 7 -18.69 -2.00 -5.40
C SER A 7 -18.40 -0.89 -6.41
N TRP A 8 -17.68 0.14 -5.98
CA TRP A 8 -17.23 1.22 -6.86
C TRP A 8 -15.82 0.90 -7.37
N ARG A 9 -15.65 0.82 -8.69
CA ARG A 9 -14.34 0.70 -9.33
C ARG A 9 -13.96 2.06 -9.92
N HIS A 10 -13.04 2.76 -9.28
CA HIS A 10 -12.38 3.89 -9.91
C HIS A 10 -11.18 3.38 -10.71
N ALA A 11 -11.22 3.56 -12.03
CA ALA A 11 -10.02 3.40 -12.84
C ALA A 11 -9.03 4.50 -12.44
N ALA A 12 -8.01 4.15 -11.66
CA ALA A 12 -6.87 5.04 -11.47
C ALA A 12 -6.23 5.22 -12.85
N ARG A 13 -6.22 6.45 -13.36
CA ARG A 13 -5.56 6.77 -14.63
C ARG A 13 -4.08 6.55 -14.42
N ALA A 14 -3.57 5.40 -14.84
CA ALA A 14 -2.15 5.08 -14.75
C ALA A 14 -1.37 6.17 -15.49
N GLN A 15 -0.61 6.97 -14.75
CA GLN A 15 0.35 7.87 -15.39
C GLN A 15 1.46 6.99 -15.97
N ALA A 16 1.80 7.23 -17.23
CA ALA A 16 2.84 6.49 -17.94
C ALA A 16 4.22 6.79 -17.34
N GLY A 17 4.60 6.09 -16.28
CA GLY A 17 5.95 6.16 -15.74
C GLY A 17 6.09 5.57 -14.34
N GLY A 18 6.91 4.53 -14.22
CA GLY A 18 7.23 3.91 -12.93
C GLY A 18 6.26 2.80 -12.53
N ARG A 19 6.74 1.87 -11.72
CA ARG A 19 5.95 0.79 -11.12
C ARG A 19 6.07 0.89 -9.61
N LEU A 20 4.92 1.01 -8.94
CA LEU A 20 4.85 0.90 -7.49
C LEU A 20 4.90 -0.58 -7.12
N ARG A 21 5.74 -0.91 -6.15
CA ARG A 21 5.83 -2.22 -5.53
C ARG A 21 5.66 -2.06 -4.03
N VAL A 22 4.93 -3.01 -3.45
CA VAL A 22 4.77 -3.16 -2.01
C VAL A 22 5.06 -4.60 -1.65
N ALA A 23 5.62 -4.82 -0.47
CA ALA A 23 5.89 -6.14 0.06
C ALA A 23 5.86 -6.12 1.58
N HIS A 24 5.59 -7.27 2.17
CA HIS A 24 5.77 -7.49 3.60
C HIS A 24 6.49 -8.82 3.86
N GLY A 25 7.16 -8.91 4.99
CA GLY A 25 7.80 -10.12 5.49
C GLY A 25 6.86 -10.97 6.34
N LEU A 26 7.48 -11.88 7.09
CA LEU A 26 6.79 -12.70 8.09
C LEU A 26 6.52 -11.90 9.37
N PRO A 27 5.44 -12.22 10.10
CA PRO A 27 5.23 -11.70 11.46
C PRO A 27 6.32 -12.20 12.40
N PHE A 28 6.92 -11.29 13.17
CA PHE A 28 7.93 -11.59 14.17
C PHE A 28 7.85 -10.59 15.33
N ALA A 29 7.76 -11.10 16.57
CA ALA A 29 7.75 -10.31 17.80
C ALA A 29 6.71 -9.15 17.82
N GLY A 30 5.52 -9.36 17.23
CA GLY A 30 4.47 -8.33 17.16
C GLY A 30 4.66 -7.30 16.04
N TYR A 31 5.61 -7.52 15.14
CA TYR A 31 5.86 -6.64 13.99
C TYR A 31 5.86 -7.43 12.67
N ILE A 32 5.62 -6.72 11.58
CA ILE A 32 5.85 -7.19 10.22
C ILE A 32 6.77 -6.19 9.52
N GLY A 33 7.85 -6.67 8.91
CA GLY A 33 8.65 -5.83 8.00
C GLY A 33 7.82 -5.47 6.78
N ALA A 34 7.71 -4.19 6.45
CA ALA A 34 6.96 -3.72 5.28
C ALA A 34 7.82 -2.81 4.41
N SER A 35 7.53 -2.77 3.11
CA SER A 35 8.21 -1.88 2.17
C SER A 35 7.29 -1.37 1.07
N ILE A 36 7.63 -0.18 0.57
CA ILE A 36 7.02 0.45 -0.58
C ILE A 36 8.11 1.10 -1.43
N GLY A 37 8.02 0.96 -2.76
CA GLY A 37 8.99 1.57 -3.66
C GLY A 37 8.46 1.83 -5.05
N LEU A 38 8.86 2.95 -5.63
CA LEU A 38 8.50 3.38 -6.98
C LEU A 38 9.74 3.37 -7.88
N GLN A 39 9.70 2.53 -8.93
CA GLN A 39 10.83 2.38 -9.85
C GLN A 39 10.39 2.14 -11.32
N PRO A 40 11.05 2.77 -12.30
CA PRO A 40 11.90 3.95 -12.13
C PRO A 40 11.05 5.13 -11.61
N ALA A 41 11.62 5.94 -10.72
CA ALA A 41 10.99 7.18 -10.26
C ALA A 41 11.11 8.23 -11.37
N ARG A 42 10.19 8.21 -12.33
CA ARG A 42 10.05 9.23 -13.38
C ARG A 42 9.18 10.38 -12.88
N VAL A 43 9.66 11.04 -11.84
CA VAL A 43 9.03 12.24 -11.28
C VAL A 43 9.66 13.50 -11.87
N ARG A 44 8.84 14.55 -12.01
CA ARG A 44 9.34 15.87 -12.36
C ARG A 44 10.31 16.35 -11.25
N PRO A 45 11.41 17.03 -11.59
CA PRO A 45 12.25 17.69 -10.58
C PRO A 45 11.39 18.58 -9.66
N GLY A 46 11.61 18.50 -8.35
CA GLY A 46 10.82 19.23 -7.36
C GLY A 46 9.41 18.68 -7.09
N ALA A 47 9.05 17.52 -7.63
CA ALA A 47 7.80 16.87 -7.25
C ALA A 47 7.82 16.45 -5.78
N GLU A 48 6.81 16.87 -5.03
CA GLU A 48 6.53 16.41 -3.68
C GLU A 48 5.44 15.35 -3.74
N LEU A 49 5.77 14.17 -3.23
CA LEU A 49 4.86 13.03 -3.18
C LEU A 49 4.77 12.52 -1.76
N THR A 50 3.63 11.92 -1.42
CA THR A 50 3.46 11.16 -0.19
C THR A 50 3.25 9.70 -0.55
N ALA A 51 4.12 8.83 -0.04
CA ALA A 51 3.91 7.40 -0.06
C ALA A 51 3.11 6.97 1.17
N TRP A 52 2.01 6.26 0.91
CA TRP A 52 1.16 5.67 1.93
C TRP A 52 1.33 4.16 1.87
N LEU A 53 1.55 3.52 3.02
CA LEU A 53 1.64 2.07 3.14
C LEU A 53 0.76 1.61 4.30
N ALA A 54 -0.37 1.00 3.96
CA ALA A 54 -1.33 0.47 4.89
C ALA A 54 -1.09 -1.02 5.12
N LEU A 55 -1.03 -1.42 6.39
CA LEU A 55 -1.16 -2.80 6.82
C LEU A 55 -2.67 -3.09 6.95
N VAL A 56 -3.17 -4.00 6.13
CA VAL A 56 -4.59 -4.27 5.97
C VAL A 56 -4.86 -5.72 6.35
N GLU A 57 -5.86 -5.94 7.19
CA GLU A 57 -6.42 -7.26 7.45
C GLU A 57 -7.68 -7.46 6.61
N THR A 58 -7.74 -8.57 5.89
CA THR A 58 -8.96 -8.98 5.17
C THR A 58 -9.77 -9.92 6.04
N ILE A 59 -10.91 -9.42 6.53
CA ILE A 59 -11.89 -10.16 7.33
C ILE A 59 -12.84 -10.89 6.37
N PRO A 60 -12.86 -12.24 6.36
CA PRO A 60 -13.75 -13.00 5.50
C PRO A 60 -15.23 -12.75 5.79
N ALA A 61 -16.08 -12.87 4.77
CA ALA A 61 -17.52 -12.85 4.96
C ALA A 61 -17.97 -13.97 5.92
N GLY A 62 -18.96 -13.68 6.78
CA GLY A 62 -19.49 -14.63 7.76
C GLY A 62 -18.64 -14.78 9.03
N THR A 63 -17.51 -14.07 9.13
CA THR A 63 -16.68 -14.03 10.34
C THR A 63 -16.84 -12.69 11.04
N GLU A 64 -16.56 -12.63 12.35
CA GLU A 64 -16.46 -11.37 13.11
C GLU A 64 -17.66 -10.42 12.93
N GLY A 65 -18.87 -10.98 12.79
CA GLY A 65 -20.11 -10.22 12.63
C GLY A 65 -20.25 -9.48 11.29
N THR A 66 -19.39 -9.72 10.30
CA THR A 66 -19.53 -9.10 8.97
C THR A 66 -20.18 -10.04 7.95
N PRO A 67 -21.29 -9.64 7.31
CA PRO A 67 -21.93 -10.47 6.28
C PRO A 67 -21.19 -10.44 4.93
N VAL A 68 -20.18 -9.59 4.78
CA VAL A 68 -19.38 -9.39 3.57
C VAL A 68 -17.90 -9.35 3.92
N GLU A 69 -17.02 -9.59 2.95
CA GLU A 69 -15.58 -9.36 3.13
C GLU A 69 -15.32 -7.89 3.49
N ARG A 70 -14.47 -7.64 4.48
CA ARG A 70 -14.05 -6.30 4.88
C ARG A 70 -12.54 -6.17 4.94
N ASN A 71 -12.04 -5.00 4.58
CA ASN A 71 -10.64 -4.64 4.74
C ASN A 71 -10.51 -3.67 5.91
N MET A 72 -9.79 -4.06 6.96
CA MET A 72 -9.53 -3.23 8.13
C MET A 72 -8.08 -2.75 8.13
N VAL A 73 -7.86 -1.44 8.23
CA VAL A 73 -6.51 -0.88 8.35
C VAL A 73 -6.05 -1.07 9.79
N ARG A 74 -4.98 -1.83 9.99
CA ARG A 74 -4.40 -2.14 11.30
C ARG A 74 -3.24 -1.22 11.67
N ASN A 75 -2.54 -0.71 10.66
CA ASN A 75 -1.43 0.24 10.82
C ASN A 75 -1.24 1.02 9.51
N LEU A 76 -0.74 2.24 9.57
CA LEU A 76 -0.53 3.12 8.43
C LEU A 76 0.80 3.86 8.55
N LEU A 77 1.62 3.73 7.51
CA LEU A 77 2.86 4.48 7.36
C LEU A 77 2.69 5.54 6.28
N LEU A 78 3.11 6.76 6.60
CA LEU A 78 3.23 7.88 5.69
C LEU A 78 4.73 8.22 5.56
N SER A 79 5.22 8.30 4.32
CA SER A 79 6.61 8.66 4.05
C SER A 79 6.64 9.79 3.00
N PRO A 80 7.21 10.96 3.32
CA PRO A 80 7.39 12.02 2.35
C PRO A 80 8.49 11.63 1.35
N TRP A 81 8.14 11.68 0.07
CA TRP A 81 9.05 11.43 -1.05
C TRP A 81 9.30 12.75 -1.78
N ASN A 82 10.39 13.41 -1.41
CA ASN A 82 10.89 14.63 -2.03
C ASN A 82 12.23 14.36 -2.74
N GLY A 83 12.90 15.39 -3.25
CA GLY A 83 14.18 15.25 -3.94
C GLY A 83 15.27 14.52 -3.14
N ASP A 84 15.25 14.65 -1.81
CA ASP A 84 16.24 14.05 -0.90
C ASP A 84 15.97 12.57 -0.64
N SER A 85 14.69 12.14 -0.68
CA SER A 85 14.28 10.73 -0.53
C SER A 85 14.63 9.88 -1.77
N LEU A 86 15.18 10.48 -2.82
CA LEU A 86 15.44 9.84 -4.09
C LEU A 86 16.79 9.10 -4.07
N LEU A 87 16.74 7.77 -4.01
CA LEU A 87 17.94 6.95 -4.11
C LEU A 87 18.42 6.88 -5.56
N SER A 88 19.71 7.18 -5.78
CA SER A 88 20.36 7.10 -7.10
C SER A 88 21.52 6.12 -7.07
N ASN A 89 21.29 4.90 -7.57
CA ASN A 89 22.38 3.96 -7.89
C ASN A 89 22.54 3.91 -9.41
N LYS A 90 23.72 4.35 -9.91
CA LYS A 90 24.20 4.21 -11.30
C LYS A 90 23.07 4.22 -12.35
N GLY A 91 22.27 5.29 -12.39
CA GLY A 91 21.28 5.55 -13.44
C GLY A 91 19.82 5.17 -13.14
N ASN A 92 19.50 4.47 -12.04
CA ASN A 92 18.12 4.09 -11.71
C ASN A 92 17.63 4.81 -10.45
N LYS A 93 17.01 5.98 -10.65
CA LYS A 93 16.35 6.74 -9.60
C LYS A 93 15.17 5.94 -9.04
N ARG A 94 15.11 5.74 -7.73
CA ARG A 94 13.96 5.10 -7.06
C ARG A 94 13.60 5.82 -5.78
N PHE A 95 12.31 5.83 -5.46
CA PHE A 95 11.86 6.05 -4.09
C PHE A 95 11.69 4.72 -3.39
N PHE A 96 12.09 4.65 -2.12
CA PHE A 96 11.99 3.43 -1.35
C PHE A 96 11.88 3.75 0.14
N GLU A 97 10.93 3.10 0.80
CA GLU A 97 10.73 3.13 2.24
C GLU A 97 10.61 1.69 2.74
N SER A 98 11.27 1.39 3.87
CA SER A 98 11.15 0.08 4.53
C SER A 98 11.36 0.20 6.02
N ARG A 99 10.38 -0.27 6.78
CA ARG A 99 10.43 -0.32 8.24
C ARG A 99 9.47 -1.36 8.80
N PRO A 100 9.71 -1.85 10.03
CA PRO A 100 8.74 -2.65 10.75
C PRO A 100 7.45 -1.86 11.00
N MET A 101 6.30 -2.51 10.84
CA MET A 101 4.99 -2.03 11.24
C MET A 101 4.46 -2.91 12.36
N GLY A 102 4.05 -2.30 13.48
CA GLY A 102 3.45 -3.02 14.60
C GLY A 102 2.13 -3.67 14.19
N VAL A 103 1.93 -4.91 14.63
CA VAL A 103 0.69 -5.67 14.48
C VAL A 103 -0.09 -5.52 15.80
N PRO A 104 -1.23 -4.80 15.80
CA PRO A 104 -1.99 -4.60 17.02
C PRO A 104 -2.59 -5.90 17.53
N GLU A 105 -2.84 -5.97 18.84
CA GLU A 105 -3.54 -7.09 19.46
C GLU A 105 -4.92 -7.29 18.81
N GLY A 106 -5.30 -8.55 18.60
CA GLY A 106 -6.54 -8.93 17.92
C GLY A 106 -6.49 -8.89 16.40
N ALA A 107 -5.39 -8.49 15.76
CA ALA A 107 -5.20 -8.70 14.33
C ALA A 107 -4.72 -10.14 14.05
N ASN A 108 -5.30 -10.80 13.04
CA ASN A 108 -4.82 -12.11 12.61
C ASN A 108 -3.68 -11.95 11.58
N PRO A 109 -2.43 -12.34 11.90
CA PRO A 109 -1.29 -12.13 11.01
C PRO A 109 -1.41 -12.84 9.65
N ASP A 110 -2.08 -13.99 9.59
CA ASP A 110 -2.27 -14.77 8.35
C ASP A 110 -3.21 -14.08 7.36
N ARG A 111 -4.00 -13.12 7.83
CA ARG A 111 -4.94 -12.33 7.04
C ARG A 111 -4.37 -10.98 6.63
N LEU A 112 -3.16 -10.65 7.08
CA LEU A 112 -2.53 -9.38 6.78
C LEU A 112 -1.97 -9.34 5.36
N ARG A 113 -2.05 -8.15 4.76
CA ARG A 113 -1.44 -7.77 3.50
C ARG A 113 -1.03 -6.31 3.57
N VAL A 114 -0.23 -5.86 2.62
CA VAL A 114 0.02 -4.42 2.46
C VAL A 114 -0.65 -3.89 1.21
N VAL A 115 -1.21 -2.68 1.35
CA VAL A 115 -1.72 -1.87 0.25
C VAL A 115 -0.97 -0.55 0.32
N GLY A 116 -0.38 -0.12 -0.79
CA GLY A 116 0.33 1.15 -0.84
C GLY A 116 -0.05 1.96 -2.05
N TRP A 117 -0.01 3.28 -1.89
CA TRP A 117 -0.28 4.22 -2.96
C TRP A 117 0.59 5.45 -2.82
N VAL A 118 0.72 6.18 -3.93
CA VAL A 118 1.47 7.43 -4.01
C VAL A 118 0.50 8.55 -4.34
N GLN A 119 0.56 9.63 -3.56
CA GLN A 119 -0.31 10.78 -3.69
C GLN A 119 0.49 12.03 -4.03
N ASP A 120 0.00 12.85 -4.96
CA ASP A 120 0.56 14.19 -5.20
C ASP A 120 0.03 15.24 -4.20
N THR A 121 0.58 16.45 -4.23
CA THR A 121 0.15 17.55 -3.34
C THR A 121 -1.30 18.01 -3.54
N LYS A 122 -1.96 17.60 -4.63
CA LYS A 122 -3.38 17.85 -4.90
C LYS A 122 -4.28 16.74 -4.38
N GLY A 123 -3.71 15.77 -3.65
CA GLY A 123 -4.42 14.63 -3.11
C GLY A 123 -4.70 13.53 -4.15
N ARG A 124 -4.13 13.60 -5.36
CA ARG A 124 -4.42 12.62 -6.42
C ARG A 124 -3.54 11.39 -6.28
N ILE A 125 -4.17 10.22 -6.29
CA ILE A 125 -3.47 8.94 -6.33
C ILE A 125 -2.90 8.72 -7.74
N THR A 126 -1.58 8.62 -7.85
CA THR A 126 -0.87 8.43 -9.12
C THR A 126 -0.50 6.97 -9.38
N HIS A 127 -0.25 6.21 -8.31
CA HIS A 127 0.11 4.81 -8.35
C HIS A 127 -0.51 4.08 -7.15
N ILE A 128 -0.90 2.81 -7.35
CA ILE A 128 -1.40 1.94 -6.29
C ILE A 128 -0.91 0.51 -6.52
N ALA A 129 -0.62 -0.21 -5.44
CA ALA A 129 -0.21 -1.60 -5.45
C ALA A 129 -0.68 -2.31 -4.18
N GLN A 130 -0.81 -3.64 -4.24
CA GLN A 130 -1.11 -4.50 -3.09
C GLN A 130 -0.24 -5.75 -3.14
N SER A 131 0.07 -6.33 -1.96
CA SER A 131 0.94 -7.53 -1.88
C SER A 131 0.23 -8.82 -2.26
N ARG A 132 -1.10 -8.85 -2.27
CA ARG A 132 -1.86 -10.01 -2.78
C ARG A 132 -1.93 -9.97 -4.30
N CYS A 133 -1.41 -11.01 -4.93
CA CYS A 133 -1.72 -11.35 -6.32
C CYS A 133 -2.97 -12.24 -6.32
N ALA A 134 -4.10 -11.71 -6.79
CA ALA A 134 -5.16 -12.59 -7.28
C ALA A 134 -4.80 -13.01 -8.71
N PRO A 135 -5.10 -14.24 -9.15
CA PRO A 135 -5.11 -14.55 -10.57
C PRO A 135 -5.98 -13.51 -11.29
N PRO A 136 -5.62 -13.05 -12.50
CA PRO A 136 -6.58 -12.32 -13.32
C PRO A 136 -7.79 -13.24 -13.50
N GLY A 137 -8.94 -12.81 -12.98
CA GLY A 137 -10.23 -13.42 -13.28
C GLY A 137 -10.71 -13.04 -14.67
#